data_AF-A0A8J7FDM7-F1
#
_entry.id   AF-A0A8J7FDM7-F1
#
_cell.length_a   1.000
_cell.length_b   1.000
_cell.length_c   1.000
_cell.angle_alpha   90.00
_cell.angle_beta   90.00
_cell.angle_gamma   90.00
#
_symmetry.space_group_name_H-M   'P 1'
#
loop_
_entity.id
_entity.type
_entity.pdbx_description
1 polymer ?
#
loop_
_entity_poly.entity_id
_entity_poly.type
_entity_poly.pdbx_seq_one_letter_code
_entity_poly.pdbx_strand_id
1 'polypeptide(L)'
;MATKTHVQIELQAETLELFDRYHKYTGTTPELYITELVEKTLPTVSAMVDAMDEASESPEGADVMEIFGRKMAEAALQQKQEAKEAPLTV
;
A
#
# COMPACT_ATOMS: atom_id res chain seq x y z
N MET A 1 -2.10 18.87 13.35
CA MET A 1 -0.89 18.19 13.84
C MET A 1 -1.04 16.73 13.51
N ALA A 2 -0.25 16.16 12.60
CA ALA A 2 -0.28 14.72 12.38
C ALA A 2 0.38 14.04 13.59
N THR A 3 -0.42 13.37 14.41
CA THR A 3 0.09 12.62 15.57
C THR A 3 0.88 11.43 15.03
N LYS A 4 2.19 11.39 15.27
CA LYS A 4 2.98 10.21 14.93
C LYS A 4 2.55 9.07 15.86
N THR A 5 2.07 7.98 15.29
CA THR A 5 1.70 6.75 15.99
C THR A 5 2.67 5.64 15.61
N HIS A 6 2.92 4.71 16.54
CA HIS A 6 3.86 3.61 16.36
C HIS A 6 3.14 2.28 16.57
N VAL A 7 3.56 1.26 15.80
CA VAL A 7 3.11 -0.12 15.96
C VAL A 7 4.33 -0.96 16.32
N GLN A 8 4.18 -1.87 17.28
CA GLN A 8 5.19 -2.88 17.58
C GLN A 8 4.79 -4.18 16.87
N ILE A 9 5.73 -4.78 16.15
CA ILE A 9 5.54 -6.02 15.40
C ILE A 9 6.45 -7.08 16.01
N GLU A 10 5.88 -8.22 16.40
CA GLU A 10 6.65 -9.39 16.80
C GLU A 10 6.88 -10.29 15.59
N LEU A 11 8.14 -10.58 15.30
CA LEU A 11 8.55 -11.44 14.20
C LEU A 11 9.01 -12.79 14.72
N GLN A 12 8.72 -13.85 13.96
CA GLN A 12 9.30 -15.16 14.24
C GLN A 12 10.81 -15.15 13.96
N ALA A 13 11.57 -15.98 14.68
CA ALA A 13 13.02 -16.06 14.54
C ALA A 13 13.47 -16.31 13.09
N GLU A 14 12.77 -17.21 12.39
CA GLU A 14 13.05 -17.54 10.98
C GLU A 14 12.87 -16.33 10.04
N THR A 15 11.91 -15.45 10.34
CA THR A 15 11.70 -14.21 9.58
C THR A 15 12.84 -13.22 9.80
N LEU A 16 13.35 -13.12 11.03
CA LEU A 16 14.49 -12.26 11.34
C LEU A 16 15.76 -12.75 10.62
N GLU A 17 16.02 -14.06 10.64
CA GLU A 17 17.16 -14.65 9.92
C GLU A 17 17.11 -14.36 8.41
N LEU A 18 15.91 -14.39 7.81
CA LEU A 18 15.72 -14.02 6.42
C LEU A 18 16.03 -12.53 6.19
N PHE A 19 15.54 -11.64 7.05
CA PHE A 19 15.82 -10.22 6.92
C PHE A 19 17.29 -9.89 7.12
N ASP A 20 18.01 -10.55 8.02
CA ASP A 20 19.45 -10.36 8.20
C ASP A 20 20.22 -10.75 6.93
N ARG A 21 19.83 -11.85 6.30
CA ARG A 21 20.40 -12.26 5.00
C ARG A 21 20.06 -11.27 3.90
N TYR A 22 18.82 -10.79 3.85
CA TYR A 22 18.39 -9.80 2.87
C TYR A 22 19.15 -8.47 3.04
N HIS A 23 19.29 -8.01 4.28
CA HIS A 23 20.06 -6.82 4.65
C HIS A 23 21.52 -6.94 4.21
N LYS A 24 22.15 -8.10 4.44
CA LYS A 24 23.53 -8.35 4.00
C LYS A 24 23.74 -8.12 2.50
N TYR A 25 22.75 -8.45 1.66
CA TYR A 25 22.86 -8.30 0.20
C TYR A 25 22.39 -6.95 -0.33
N THR A 26 21.47 -6.27 0.36
CA THR A 26 20.78 -5.08 -0.16
C THR A 26 21.08 -3.79 0.62
N GLY A 27 21.55 -3.92 1.87
CA GLY A 27 21.65 -2.82 2.82
C GLY A 27 20.31 -2.40 3.45
N THR A 28 19.19 -3.00 3.04
CA THR A 28 17.85 -2.66 3.54
C THR A 28 17.61 -3.32 4.91
N THR A 29 17.30 -2.53 5.94
CA THR A 29 16.98 -3.07 7.28
C THR A 29 15.53 -3.60 7.29
N PRO A 30 15.18 -4.48 8.25
CA PRO A 30 13.79 -4.94 8.41
C PRO A 30 12.79 -3.76 8.55
N GLU A 31 13.14 -2.73 9.32
CA GLU A 31 12.28 -1.56 9.56
C GLU A 31 12.06 -0.77 8.27
N LEU A 32 13.12 -0.57 7.48
CA LEU A 32 13.01 0.12 6.19
C LEU A 32 12.15 -0.69 5.22
N TYR A 33 12.38 -2.00 5.14
CA TYR A 33 11.59 -2.89 4.27
C TYR A 33 10.10 -2.84 4.62
N ILE A 34 9.75 -2.96 5.90
CA ILE A 34 8.36 -2.96 6.36
C ILE A 34 7.73 -1.57 6.14
N THR A 35 8.46 -0.50 6.42
CA THR A 35 7.98 0.87 6.18
C THR A 35 7.65 1.08 4.71
N GLU A 36 8.56 0.73 3.81
CA GLU A 36 8.33 0.85 2.37
C GLU A 36 7.17 -0.03 1.90
N LEU A 37 7.02 -1.24 2.46
CA LEU A 37 5.92 -2.13 2.12
C LEU A 37 4.57 -1.53 2.52
N VAL A 38 4.48 -0.96 3.72
CA VAL A 38 3.28 -0.24 4.17
C VAL A 38 3.00 0.93 3.23
N GLU A 39 3.98 1.81 3.00
CA GLU A 39 3.80 2.99 2.14
C GLU A 39 3.34 2.63 0.72
N LYS A 40 3.92 1.59 0.12
CA LYS A 40 3.56 1.13 -1.22
C LYS A 40 2.16 0.49 -1.27
N THR A 41 1.67 -0.06 -0.17
CA THR A 41 0.36 -0.76 -0.11
C THR A 41 -0.77 0.11 0.43
N LEU A 42 -0.47 1.26 1.04
CA LEU A 42 -1.46 2.21 1.55
C LEU A 42 -2.55 2.59 0.52
N PRO A 43 -2.23 2.88 -0.76
CA PRO A 43 -3.27 3.22 -1.74
C PRO A 43 -4.26 2.07 -1.97
N THR A 44 -3.77 0.83 -1.96
CA THR A 44 -4.60 -0.37 -2.12
C THR A 44 -5.51 -0.57 -0.91
N VAL A 45 -4.98 -0.38 0.30
CA VAL A 45 -5.77 -0.47 1.53
C VAL A 45 -6.84 0.61 1.55
N SER A 46 -6.50 1.85 1.17
CA SER A 46 -7.48 2.95 1.07
C SER A 46 -8.59 2.62 0.09
N ALA A 47 -8.26 2.17 -1.13
CA ALA A 47 -9.25 1.82 -2.15
C ALA A 47 -10.18 0.67 -1.71
N MET A 48 -9.65 -0.28 -0.92
CA MET A 48 -10.44 -1.37 -0.36
C MET A 48 -11.41 -0.86 0.71
N VAL A 49 -10.95 -0.02 1.64
CA VAL A 49 -11.81 0.58 2.67
C VAL A 49 -12.91 1.41 2.02
N ASP A 50 -12.57 2.26 1.05
CA ASP A 50 -13.56 3.06 0.31
C ASP A 50 -14.60 2.18 -0.40
N ALA A 51 -14.18 1.04 -0.95
CA ALA A 51 -15.08 0.09 -1.60
C ALA A 51 -16.02 -0.61 -0.60
N MET A 52 -15.50 -0.94 0.59
CA MET A 52 -16.29 -1.52 1.68
C MET A 52 -17.31 -0.52 2.22
N ASP A 53 -16.92 0.75 2.40
CA ASP A 53 -17.80 1.82 2.85
C ASP A 53 -18.93 2.03 1.82
N GLU A 54 -18.60 2.17 0.53
CA GLU A 54 -19.58 2.36 -0.57
C GLU A 54 -20.55 1.15 -0.70
N ALA A 55 -20.04 -0.07 -0.53
CA ALA A 55 -20.87 -1.27 -0.52
C ALA A 55 -21.80 -1.34 0.71
N SER A 56 -21.32 -0.91 1.88
CA SER A 56 -22.10 -0.92 3.13
C SER A 56 -23.28 0.05 3.11
N GLU A 57 -23.16 1.14 2.34
CA GLU A 57 -24.21 2.15 2.15
C GLU A 57 -25.21 1.77 1.05
N SER A 58 -24.93 0.73 0.26
CA SER A 58 -25.80 0.28 -0.85
C SER A 58 -26.89 -0.70 -0.39
N PRO A 59 -28.19 -0.35 -0.51
CA PRO A 59 -29.29 -1.22 -0.08
C PRO A 59 -29.44 -2.52 -0.89
N GLU A 60 -28.79 -2.64 -2.05
CA GLU A 60 -28.88 -3.79 -2.95
C GLU A 60 -27.65 -4.73 -2.92
N GLY A 61 -26.70 -4.51 -1.99
CA GLY A 61 -25.55 -5.41 -1.83
C GLY A 61 -24.55 -5.31 -2.98
N ALA A 62 -24.03 -4.10 -3.22
CA ALA A 62 -22.99 -3.89 -4.22
C ALA A 62 -21.75 -4.75 -3.90
N ASP A 63 -21.19 -5.41 -4.92
CA ASP A 63 -20.03 -6.27 -4.75
C ASP A 63 -18.77 -5.43 -4.51
N VAL A 64 -18.22 -5.52 -3.30
CA VAL A 64 -16.98 -4.86 -2.87
C VAL A 64 -15.85 -5.09 -3.88
N MET A 65 -15.79 -6.28 -4.49
CA MET A 65 -14.73 -6.61 -5.45
C MET A 65 -14.88 -5.88 -6.78
N GLU A 66 -16.11 -5.60 -7.22
CA GLU A 66 -16.38 -4.82 -8.42
C GLU A 66 -16.00 -3.35 -8.21
N ILE A 67 -16.43 -2.78 -7.07
CA ILE A 67 -16.10 -1.38 -6.70
C ILE A 67 -14.59 -1.21 -6.53
N PHE A 68 -13.94 -2.14 -5.84
CA PHE A 68 -12.50 -2.15 -5.66
C PHE A 68 -11.75 -2.24 -7.01
N GLY A 69 -12.17 -3.14 -7.90
CA GLY A 69 -11.59 -3.28 -9.23
C GLY A 69 -11.66 -2.00 -10.06
N ARG A 70 -12.81 -1.29 -10.01
CA ARG A 70 -12.99 0.01 -10.67
C ARG A 70 -12.04 1.07 -10.11
N LYS A 71 -11.98 1.23 -8.78
CA LYS A 71 -11.11 2.23 -8.12
C LYS A 71 -9.62 1.97 -8.41
N MET A 72 -9.19 0.70 -8.43
CA MET A 72 -7.81 0.34 -8.77
C MET A 72 -7.47 0.63 -10.24
N ALA A 73 -8.42 0.42 -11.16
CA ALA A 73 -8.24 0.78 -12.58
C ALA A 73 -8.13 2.30 -12.77
N GLU A 74 -8.93 3.08 -12.05
CA GLU A 74 -8.87 4.56 -12.05
C GLU A 74 -7.53 5.06 -11.50
N ALA A 75 -7.06 4.51 -10.36
CA ALA A 75 -5.76 4.85 -9.78
C ALA A 75 -4.59 4.51 -10.72
N ALA A 76 -4.64 3.36 -11.41
CA ALA A 76 -3.64 2.97 -12.39
C ALA A 76 -3.63 3.88 -13.64
N LEU A 77 -4.79 4.43 -14.03
CA LEU A 77 -4.89 5.41 -15.10
C LEU A 77 -4.34 6.78 -14.67
N GLN A 78 -4.58 7.21 -13.43
CA GLN A 78 -4.02 8.44 -12.87
C GLN A 78 -2.49 8.37 -12.76
N GLN A 79 -1.93 7.28 -12.25
CA GLN A 79 -0.47 7.09 -12.20
C GLN A 79 0.20 7.15 -13.58
N LYS A 80 -0.48 6.63 -14.62
CA LYS A 80 0.02 6.72 -16.01
C LYS A 80 -0.05 8.14 -16.59
N GLN A 81 -0.97 8.97 -16.10
CA GLN A 81 -1.09 10.37 -16.51
C GLN A 81 -0.03 11.23 -15.79
N GLU A 82 0.15 11.03 -14.49
CA GLU A 82 1.20 11.70 -13.70
C GLU A 82 2.62 11.37 -14.21
N ALA A 83 2.87 10.10 -14.60
CA ALA A 83 4.13 9.70 -15.21
C ALA A 83 4.36 10.28 -16.61
N LYS A 84 3.32 10.75 -17.30
CA LYS A 84 3.41 11.47 -18.58
C LYS A 84 3.60 12.98 -18.43
N GLU A 85 3.21 13.55 -17.29
CA GLU A 85 3.24 15.00 -17.04
C GLU A 85 4.50 15.49 -16.31
N ALA A 86 5.38 14.62 -15.82
CA ALA A 86 6.70 15.01 -15.34
C ALA A 86 7.66 15.24 -16.53
N PRO A 87 7.96 16.49 -16.95
CA PRO A 87 8.95 16.71 -17.98
C PRO A 87 10.33 16.42 -17.38
N LEU A 88 11.20 15.78 -18.17
CA LEU A 88 12.63 15.72 -17.90
C LEU A 88 13.18 17.15 -17.77
N THR A 89 13.31 17.67 -16.55
CA THR A 89 14.25 18.77 -16.28
C THR A 89 15.66 18.18 -16.27
N VAL A 90 16.30 18.25 -17.43
CA VAL A 90 17.77 18.15 -17.60
C VAL A 90 18.35 19.55 -17.42
#